data_AF-A0A931APD3-F1
#
_entry.id   AF-A0A931APD3-F1
#
_cell.length_a   1.000
_cell.length_b   1.000
_cell.length_c   1.000
_cell.angle_alpha   90.00
_cell.angle_beta   90.00
_cell.angle_gamma   90.00
#
_symmetry.space_group_name_H-M   'P 1'
#
loop_
_entity.id
_entity.type
_entity.pdbx_description
1 polymer ?
#
loop_
_entity_poly.entity_id
_entity_poly.type
_entity_poly.pdbx_seq_one_letter_code
_entity_poly.pdbx_strand_id
1 'polypeptide(L)'
;MTRWDGFSQGETRRWRAAGFAAGEAAAWRDAGVTAPGDARLWRTAGAAPGTVITWQRAGMTPADAVKWRELGVAPHDAARRHLGGERPHRVSWLSRLAVPEPTGPDPVRARALWRLLRAGVPADVARDYAEAGWDGAEAEEWARRRVDQGDARVFRALGFTAAEAARTGLTAVEVMTTWWGAVPLEEVAAWCAAGFGPAEAAAQRAAGVTADRARVLRALLG
;
A
#
# COMPACT_ATOMS: atom_id res chain seq x y z
N MET A 1 -13.93 2.40 49.65
CA MET A 1 -12.91 1.84 48.73
C MET A 1 -13.63 1.33 47.50
N THR A 2 -13.45 1.97 46.33
CA THR A 2 -14.08 1.53 45.08
C THR A 2 -13.54 0.17 44.69
N ARG A 3 -14.42 -0.84 44.67
CA ARG A 3 -14.13 -2.20 44.23
C ARG A 3 -13.95 -2.18 42.71
N TRP A 4 -12.93 -2.86 42.22
CA TRP A 4 -12.73 -3.03 40.78
C TRP A 4 -13.38 -4.35 40.39
N ASP A 5 -14.36 -4.29 39.51
CA ASP A 5 -15.11 -5.49 39.09
C ASP A 5 -14.19 -6.44 38.34
N GLY A 6 -14.23 -7.72 38.72
CA GLY A 6 -13.36 -8.75 38.14
C GLY A 6 -11.91 -8.78 38.62
N PHE A 7 -11.53 -7.93 39.60
CA PHE A 7 -10.21 -7.94 40.23
C PHE A 7 -10.28 -8.31 41.72
N SER A 8 -9.38 -9.17 42.17
CA SER A 8 -9.15 -9.39 43.60
C SER A 8 -8.56 -8.13 44.26
N GLN A 9 -8.66 -8.03 45.59
CA GLN A 9 -8.03 -6.92 46.32
C GLN A 9 -6.50 -6.88 46.13
N GLY A 10 -5.86 -8.05 46.03
CA GLY A 10 -4.41 -8.16 45.79
C GLY A 10 -4.02 -7.63 44.41
N GLU A 11 -4.75 -8.01 43.36
CA GLU A 11 -4.51 -7.50 42.01
C GLU A 11 -4.77 -6.00 41.92
N THR A 12 -5.86 -5.55 42.54
CA THR A 12 -6.21 -4.13 42.61
C THR A 12 -5.08 -3.30 43.23
N ARG A 13 -4.42 -3.81 44.29
CA ARG A 13 -3.25 -3.14 44.89
C ARG A 13 -2.06 -3.14 43.94
N ARG A 14 -1.78 -4.24 43.24
CA ARG A 14 -0.65 -4.33 42.29
C ARG A 14 -0.81 -3.40 41.08
N TRP A 15 -2.01 -3.35 40.49
CA TRP A 15 -2.31 -2.46 39.36
C TRP A 15 -2.26 -0.99 39.76
N ARG A 16 -2.78 -0.62 40.94
CA ARG A 16 -2.62 0.73 41.47
C ARG A 16 -1.17 1.09 41.75
N ALA A 17 -0.39 0.18 42.32
CA ALA A 17 1.04 0.39 42.56
C ALA A 17 1.83 0.58 41.26
N ALA A 18 1.38 -0.02 40.15
CA ALA A 18 1.93 0.20 38.81
C ALA A 18 1.42 1.48 38.13
N GLY A 19 0.52 2.23 38.79
CA GLY A 19 -0.01 3.51 38.32
C GLY A 19 -1.07 3.38 37.23
N PHE A 20 -1.95 2.38 37.34
CA PHE A 20 -3.09 2.20 36.43
C PHE A 20 -4.41 2.43 37.16
N ALA A 21 -5.41 2.94 36.43
CA ALA A 21 -6.79 3.01 36.87
C ALA A 21 -7.56 1.72 36.54
N ALA A 22 -8.76 1.55 37.10
CA ALA A 22 -9.57 0.33 36.94
C ALA A 22 -9.84 -0.03 35.46
N GLY A 23 -10.27 0.97 34.68
CA GLY A 23 -10.58 0.78 33.25
C GLY A 23 -9.35 0.46 32.41
N GLU A 24 -8.21 1.09 32.71
CA GLU A 24 -6.95 0.79 32.01
C GLU A 24 -6.47 -0.63 32.33
N ALA A 25 -6.52 -1.04 33.59
CA ALA A 25 -6.15 -2.38 34.02
C ALA A 25 -7.03 -3.45 33.36
N ALA A 26 -8.34 -3.18 33.22
CA ALA A 26 -9.25 -4.05 32.48
C ALA A 26 -8.85 -4.15 31.00
N ALA A 27 -8.59 -3.02 30.34
CA ALA A 27 -8.19 -3.00 28.93
C ALA A 27 -6.87 -3.76 28.68
N TRP A 28 -5.87 -3.63 29.56
CA TRP A 28 -4.63 -4.41 29.47
C TRP A 28 -4.88 -5.91 29.66
N ARG A 29 -5.76 -6.29 30.59
CA ARG A 29 -6.16 -7.69 30.79
C ARG A 29 -6.86 -8.27 29.57
N ASP A 30 -7.77 -7.52 28.97
CA ASP A 30 -8.50 -7.93 27.76
C ASP A 30 -7.56 -8.09 26.56
N ALA A 31 -6.49 -7.29 26.52
CA ALA A 31 -5.40 -7.43 25.58
C ALA A 31 -4.42 -8.59 25.92
N GLY A 32 -4.71 -9.39 26.94
CA GLY A 32 -3.91 -10.54 27.36
C GLY A 32 -2.72 -10.22 28.27
N VAL A 33 -2.57 -8.97 28.74
CA VAL A 33 -1.51 -8.54 29.66
C VAL A 33 -2.04 -8.54 31.08
N THR A 34 -1.80 -9.64 31.81
CA THR A 34 -2.31 -9.85 33.17
C THR A 34 -1.37 -9.32 34.25
N ALA A 35 -0.07 -9.16 33.93
CA ALA A 35 0.95 -8.65 34.83
C ALA A 35 1.04 -7.11 34.75
N PRO A 36 0.83 -6.38 35.87
CA PRO A 36 0.91 -4.91 35.88
C PRO A 36 2.30 -4.36 35.51
N GLY A 37 3.36 -5.12 35.81
CA GLY A 37 4.74 -4.77 35.46
C GLY A 37 4.95 -4.77 33.94
N ASP A 38 4.44 -5.78 33.26
CA ASP A 38 4.50 -5.88 31.80
C ASP A 38 3.68 -4.78 31.13
N ALA A 39 2.47 -4.51 31.63
CA ALA A 39 1.64 -3.40 31.15
C ALA A 39 2.36 -2.05 31.28
N ARG A 40 3.11 -1.85 32.37
CA ARG A 40 3.93 -0.64 32.55
C ARG A 40 5.06 -0.57 31.53
N LEU A 41 5.73 -1.68 31.23
CA LEU A 41 6.80 -1.73 30.23
C LEU A 41 6.25 -1.47 28.83
N TRP A 42 5.11 -2.05 28.45
CA TRP A 42 4.42 -1.77 27.20
C TRP A 42 4.00 -0.30 27.08
N ARG A 43 3.39 0.27 28.14
CA ARG A 43 3.07 1.71 28.18
C ARG A 43 4.33 2.56 28.04
N THR A 44 5.42 2.15 28.70
CA THR A 44 6.72 2.83 28.58
C THR A 44 7.29 2.68 27.17
N ALA A 45 7.02 1.60 26.45
CA ALA A 45 7.40 1.46 25.05
C ALA A 45 6.49 2.25 24.08
N GLY A 46 5.45 2.92 24.59
CA GLY A 46 4.47 3.66 23.79
C GLY A 46 3.36 2.78 23.22
N ALA A 47 3.25 1.53 23.65
CA ALA A 47 2.14 0.65 23.26
C ALA A 47 0.88 0.98 24.06
N ALA A 48 -0.26 0.88 23.39
CA ALA A 48 -1.58 0.89 23.99
C ALA A 48 -2.12 -0.55 24.06
N PRO A 49 -3.14 -0.83 24.91
CA PRO A 49 -3.78 -2.15 24.97
C PRO A 49 -4.23 -2.66 23.60
N GLY A 50 -4.77 -1.79 22.73
CA GLY A 50 -5.22 -2.17 21.39
C GLY A 50 -4.09 -2.54 20.41
N THR A 51 -2.85 -2.10 20.66
CA THR A 51 -1.72 -2.35 19.75
C THR A 51 -0.79 -3.46 20.25
N VAL A 52 -0.85 -3.80 21.54
CA VAL A 52 0.05 -4.79 22.15
C VAL A 52 -0.13 -6.19 21.58
N ILE A 53 -1.35 -6.53 21.15
CA ILE A 53 -1.65 -7.86 20.57
C ILE A 53 -0.82 -8.13 19.31
N THR A 54 -0.61 -7.12 18.47
CA THR A 54 0.21 -7.22 17.26
C THR A 54 1.67 -7.50 17.61
N TRP A 55 2.16 -6.92 18.71
CA TRP A 55 3.55 -7.03 19.14
C TRP A 55 3.81 -8.36 19.85
N GLN A 56 2.85 -8.83 20.63
CA GLN A 56 2.87 -10.16 21.21
C GLN A 56 2.83 -11.25 20.13
N ARG A 57 2.01 -11.08 19.09
CA ARG A 57 1.99 -11.98 17.92
C ARG A 57 3.31 -11.98 17.15
N ALA A 58 4.03 -10.86 17.17
CA ALA A 58 5.40 -10.81 16.66
C ALA A 58 6.42 -11.56 17.53
N GLY A 59 6.04 -12.03 18.72
CA GLY A 59 6.95 -12.62 19.70
C GLY A 59 7.78 -11.58 20.45
N MET A 60 7.35 -10.32 20.46
CA MET A 60 8.03 -9.25 21.19
C MET A 60 7.70 -9.33 22.68
N THR A 61 8.74 -9.21 23.51
CA THR A 61 8.57 -9.10 24.96
C THR A 61 8.41 -7.63 25.39
N PRO A 62 7.80 -7.34 26.55
CA PRO A 62 7.71 -5.96 27.05
C PRO A 62 9.09 -5.30 27.22
N ALA A 63 10.11 -6.08 27.58
CA ALA A 63 11.48 -5.62 27.70
C ALA A 63 12.09 -5.27 26.33
N ASP A 64 11.82 -6.07 25.29
CA ASP A 64 12.30 -5.79 23.94
C ASP A 64 11.69 -4.50 23.39
N ALA A 65 10.40 -4.26 23.67
CA ALA A 65 9.70 -3.06 23.26
C ALA A 65 10.31 -1.79 23.85
N VAL A 66 10.69 -1.82 25.13
CA VAL A 66 11.40 -0.71 25.77
C VAL A 66 12.77 -0.49 25.13
N LYS A 67 13.52 -1.56 24.86
CA LYS A 67 14.83 -1.44 24.18
C LYS A 67 14.69 -0.87 22.78
N TRP A 68 13.68 -1.27 22.00
CA TRP A 68 13.40 -0.69 20.68
C TRP A 68 13.08 0.82 20.77
N ARG A 69 12.31 1.24 21.77
CA ARG A 69 12.04 2.66 22.03
C ARG A 69 13.30 3.41 22.43
N GLU A 70 14.14 2.85 23.29
CA GLU A 70 15.43 3.44 23.67
C GLU A 70 16.39 3.60 22.48
N LEU A 71 16.27 2.72 21.47
CA LEU A 71 16.98 2.83 20.20
C LEU A 71 16.36 3.87 19.24
N GLY A 72 15.25 4.53 19.63
CA GLY A 72 14.54 5.52 18.82
C GLY A 72 13.75 4.92 17.66
N VAL A 73 13.53 3.60 17.65
CA VAL A 73 12.80 2.93 16.57
C VAL A 73 11.29 3.12 16.78
N ALA A 74 10.61 3.53 15.73
CA ALA A 74 9.17 3.74 15.77
C ALA A 74 8.43 2.43 16.13
N PRO A 75 7.35 2.51 16.93
CA PRO A 75 6.52 1.37 17.36
C PRO A 75 6.20 0.34 16.25
N HIS A 76 5.76 0.82 15.08
CA HIS A 76 5.42 -0.03 13.93
C HIS A 76 6.65 -0.73 13.31
N ASP A 77 7.77 0.00 13.20
CA ASP A 77 9.01 -0.55 12.65
C ASP A 77 9.64 -1.59 13.56
N ALA A 78 9.57 -1.38 14.88
CA ALA A 78 10.04 -2.36 15.86
C ALA A 78 9.30 -3.71 15.70
N ALA A 79 7.97 -3.68 15.56
CA ALA A 79 7.17 -4.89 15.37
C ALA A 79 7.52 -5.62 14.06
N ARG A 80 7.67 -4.88 12.96
CA ARG A 80 8.09 -5.43 11.66
C ARG A 80 9.47 -6.08 11.73
N ARG A 81 10.44 -5.44 12.37
CA ARG A 81 11.80 -5.97 12.54
C ARG A 81 11.81 -7.24 13.40
N HIS A 82 11.01 -7.24 14.47
CA HIS A 82 10.91 -8.40 15.37
C HIS A 82 10.25 -9.61 14.72
N LEU A 83 9.23 -9.38 13.86
CA LEU A 83 8.67 -10.40 12.96
C LEU A 83 9.71 -10.94 11.97
N GLY A 84 10.61 -10.09 11.48
CA GLY A 84 11.75 -10.48 10.64
C GLY A 84 12.86 -11.23 11.38
N GLY A 85 12.68 -11.54 12.67
CA GLY A 85 13.67 -12.25 13.49
C GLY A 85 14.74 -11.35 14.12
N GLU A 86 14.71 -10.04 13.85
CA GLU A 86 15.62 -9.08 14.48
C GLU A 86 15.28 -8.93 15.97
N ARG A 87 16.29 -8.69 16.80
CA ARG A 87 16.13 -8.45 18.24
C ARG A 87 16.78 -7.12 18.61
N PRO A 88 16.25 -6.40 19.60
CA PRO A 88 16.78 -5.09 19.96
C PRO A 88 18.18 -5.24 20.57
N HIS A 89 19.17 -4.68 19.89
CA HIS A 89 20.56 -4.66 20.32
C HIS A 89 21.10 -3.24 20.17
N ARG A 90 22.02 -2.84 21.07
CA ARG A 90 22.72 -1.57 20.92
C ARG A 90 23.59 -1.65 19.68
N VAL A 91 23.17 -0.95 18.62
CA VAL A 91 23.95 -0.82 17.40
C VAL A 91 25.25 -0.09 17.76
N SER A 92 26.38 -0.77 17.65
CA SER A 92 27.70 -0.17 17.82
C SER A 92 27.82 1.06 16.90
N TRP A 93 28.50 2.11 17.34
CA TRP A 93 28.74 3.28 16.49
C TRP A 93 29.46 2.89 15.19
N LEU A 94 30.33 1.87 15.25
CA LEU A 94 30.97 1.26 14.07
C LEU A 94 29.95 0.58 13.15
N SER A 95 28.92 -0.05 13.72
CA SER A 95 27.81 -0.62 12.95
C SER A 95 26.91 0.47 12.34
N ARG A 96 26.81 1.68 12.92
CA ARG A 96 26.10 2.83 12.31
C ARG A 96 26.84 3.40 11.10
N LEU A 97 28.16 3.27 11.04
CA LEU A 97 28.93 3.53 9.83
C LEU A 97 28.82 2.40 8.79
N ALA A 98 28.35 1.22 9.22
CA ALA A 98 28.07 0.06 8.36
C ALA A 98 26.58 -0.08 7.98
N VAL A 99 25.68 0.69 8.62
CA VAL A 99 24.34 0.93 8.09
C VAL A 99 24.55 1.74 6.81
N PRO A 100 24.11 1.27 5.64
CA PRO A 100 24.15 2.12 4.46
C PRO A 100 23.39 3.39 4.81
N GLU A 101 24.00 4.55 4.53
CA GLU A 101 23.29 5.84 4.34
C GLU A 101 21.85 5.56 3.90
N PRO A 102 20.82 6.19 4.50
CA PRO A 102 19.42 5.93 4.13
C PRO A 102 19.36 5.92 2.62
N THR A 103 19.15 4.74 2.03
CA THR A 103 19.55 4.50 0.64
C THR A 103 18.90 5.61 -0.16
N GLY A 104 19.72 6.52 -0.69
CA GLY A 104 19.24 7.55 -1.59
C GLY A 104 18.31 6.87 -2.61
N PRO A 105 17.32 7.59 -3.17
CA PRO A 105 16.26 6.98 -3.98
C PRO A 105 16.88 5.91 -4.87
N ASP A 106 16.39 4.67 -4.73
CA ASP A 106 16.89 3.48 -5.42
C ASP A 106 17.42 3.90 -6.80
N PRO A 107 18.70 3.64 -7.14
CA PRO A 107 19.32 4.23 -8.32
C PRO A 107 18.52 3.99 -9.61
N VAL A 108 17.74 2.90 -9.65
CA VAL A 108 16.78 2.64 -10.73
C VAL A 108 15.64 3.67 -10.72
N ARG A 109 15.00 3.89 -9.56
CA ARG A 109 13.95 4.90 -9.37
C ARG A 109 14.44 6.32 -9.60
N ALA A 110 15.63 6.66 -9.10
CA ALA A 110 16.24 7.97 -9.35
C ALA A 110 16.46 8.20 -10.85
N ARG A 111 16.95 7.19 -11.57
CA ARG A 111 17.14 7.26 -13.02
C ARG A 111 15.81 7.39 -13.77
N ALA A 112 14.77 6.66 -13.34
CA ALA A 112 13.42 6.78 -13.89
C ALA A 112 12.84 8.19 -13.71
N LEU A 113 12.91 8.74 -12.49
CA LEU A 113 12.49 10.10 -12.16
C LEU A 113 13.22 11.14 -13.05
N TRP A 114 14.55 11.09 -13.11
CA TRP A 114 15.34 12.01 -13.92
C TRP A 114 15.08 11.89 -15.42
N ARG A 115 14.73 10.70 -15.91
CA ARG A 115 14.32 10.51 -17.31
C ARG A 115 12.98 11.21 -17.59
N LEU A 116 11.98 10.98 -16.74
CA LEU A 116 10.63 11.58 -16.89
C LEU A 116 10.69 13.11 -16.80
N LEU A 117 11.43 13.65 -15.83
CA LEU A 117 11.63 15.10 -15.70
C LEU A 117 12.29 15.70 -16.95
N ARG A 118 13.32 15.06 -17.51
CA ARG A 118 13.97 15.51 -18.76
C ARG A 118 13.06 15.39 -19.98
N ALA A 119 12.09 14.49 -19.96
CA ALA A 119 11.05 14.36 -20.97
C ALA A 119 9.91 15.39 -20.81
N GLY A 120 10.00 16.30 -19.82
CA GLY A 120 9.01 17.36 -19.58
C GLY A 120 7.78 16.92 -18.79
N VAL A 121 7.82 15.74 -18.16
CA VAL A 121 6.74 15.28 -17.27
C VAL A 121 6.75 16.10 -15.98
N PRO A 122 5.59 16.57 -15.48
CA PRO A 122 5.47 17.24 -14.19
C PRO A 122 6.08 16.43 -13.03
N ALA A 123 6.66 17.10 -12.04
CA ALA A 123 7.46 16.45 -11.01
C ALA A 123 6.68 15.53 -10.06
N ASP A 124 5.41 15.85 -9.82
CA ASP A 124 4.45 15.00 -9.11
C ASP A 124 4.19 13.71 -9.89
N VAL A 125 3.77 13.81 -11.15
CA VAL A 125 3.52 12.65 -12.02
C VAL A 125 4.79 11.81 -12.21
N ALA A 126 5.94 12.45 -12.41
CA ALA A 126 7.22 11.77 -12.57
C ALA A 126 7.64 11.00 -11.31
N ARG A 127 7.30 11.51 -10.11
CA ARG A 127 7.53 10.83 -8.84
C ARG A 127 6.61 9.61 -8.73
N ASP A 128 5.32 9.77 -8.98
CA ASP A 128 4.34 8.69 -8.84
C ASP A 128 4.67 7.50 -9.76
N TYR A 129 5.08 7.78 -11.00
CA TYR A 129 5.57 6.75 -11.93
C TYR A 129 6.86 6.07 -11.46
N ALA A 130 7.85 6.84 -10.99
CA ALA A 130 9.11 6.29 -10.51
C ALA A 130 8.93 5.46 -9.22
N GLU A 131 8.04 5.87 -8.32
CA GLU A 131 7.69 5.14 -7.10
C GLU A 131 6.92 3.85 -7.42
N ALA A 132 6.06 3.89 -8.43
CA ALA A 132 5.42 2.71 -8.99
C ALA A 132 6.37 1.85 -9.84
N GLY A 133 7.66 2.18 -9.92
CA GLY A 133 8.66 1.36 -10.61
C GLY A 133 8.48 1.28 -12.13
N TRP A 134 7.80 2.27 -12.72
CA TRP A 134 7.74 2.41 -14.17
C TRP A 134 9.07 2.98 -14.71
N ASP A 135 9.53 2.44 -15.84
CA ASP A 135 10.71 2.93 -16.53
C ASP A 135 10.56 2.87 -18.07
N GLY A 136 11.61 3.32 -18.76
CA GLY A 136 11.67 3.28 -20.23
C GLY A 136 10.75 4.27 -20.94
N ALA A 137 10.68 4.12 -22.27
CA ALA A 137 9.92 5.02 -23.15
C ALA A 137 8.40 4.88 -22.97
N GLU A 138 7.92 3.71 -22.57
CA GLU A 138 6.51 3.47 -22.31
C GLU A 138 6.03 4.32 -21.13
N ALA A 139 6.78 4.35 -20.02
CA ALA A 139 6.47 5.19 -18.86
C ALA A 139 6.36 6.67 -19.24
N GLU A 140 7.26 7.17 -20.10
CA GLU A 140 7.19 8.55 -20.59
C GLU A 140 5.92 8.81 -21.39
N GLU A 141 5.48 7.84 -22.20
CA GLU A 141 4.33 8.00 -23.07
C GLU A 141 3.02 8.12 -22.28
N TRP A 142 2.85 7.26 -21.27
CA TRP A 142 1.73 7.30 -20.33
C TRP A 142 1.76 8.56 -19.47
N ALA A 143 2.91 8.87 -18.88
CA ALA A 143 3.06 10.01 -17.98
C ALA A 143 2.86 11.37 -18.68
N ARG A 144 3.34 11.53 -19.93
CA ARG A 144 3.11 12.75 -20.73
C ARG A 144 1.63 12.98 -21.04
N ARG A 145 0.83 11.91 -21.10
CA ARG A 145 -0.62 11.96 -21.30
C ARG A 145 -1.41 12.09 -19.99
N ARG A 146 -0.72 12.17 -18.84
CA ARG A 146 -1.30 12.30 -17.51
C ARG A 146 -2.31 11.20 -17.16
N VAL A 147 -2.06 9.99 -17.66
CA VAL A 147 -2.77 8.81 -17.16
C VAL A 147 -2.20 8.48 -15.78
N ASP A 148 -3.04 8.12 -14.81
CA ASP A 148 -2.56 7.65 -13.51
C ASP A 148 -1.73 6.36 -13.67
N GLN A 149 -0.65 6.20 -12.91
CA GLN A 149 0.28 5.07 -12.99
C GLN A 149 -0.38 3.70 -12.71
N GLY A 150 -1.45 3.67 -11.91
CA GLY A 150 -2.26 2.49 -11.66
C GLY A 150 -3.19 2.19 -12.83
N ASP A 151 -3.91 3.19 -13.32
CA ASP A 151 -4.75 3.08 -14.53
C ASP A 151 -3.93 2.65 -15.75
N ALA A 152 -2.75 3.22 -15.94
CA ALA A 152 -1.84 2.87 -17.03
C ALA A 152 -1.45 1.38 -17.01
N ARG A 153 -1.30 0.76 -15.82
CA ARG A 153 -0.99 -0.67 -15.70
C ARG A 153 -2.18 -1.52 -16.14
N VAL A 154 -3.38 -1.14 -15.71
CA VAL A 154 -4.60 -1.86 -16.07
C VAL A 154 -4.87 -1.73 -17.55
N PHE A 155 -4.80 -0.51 -18.10
CA PHE A 155 -4.95 -0.27 -19.53
C PHE A 155 -3.94 -1.04 -20.37
N ARG A 156 -2.66 -1.04 -19.98
CA ARG A 156 -1.63 -1.87 -20.63
C ARG A 156 -2.00 -3.36 -20.59
N ALA A 157 -2.48 -3.87 -19.46
CA ALA A 157 -2.88 -5.27 -19.32
C ALA A 157 -4.11 -5.62 -20.18
N LEU A 158 -5.00 -4.65 -20.41
CA LEU A 158 -6.15 -4.76 -21.31
C LEU A 158 -5.78 -4.57 -22.80
N GLY A 159 -4.51 -4.28 -23.11
CA GLY A 159 -4.02 -4.10 -24.48
C GLY A 159 -4.15 -2.70 -25.06
N PHE A 160 -4.45 -1.68 -24.23
CA PHE A 160 -4.47 -0.29 -24.67
C PHE A 160 -3.05 0.27 -24.81
N THR A 161 -2.86 1.08 -25.84
CA THR A 161 -1.77 2.06 -25.89
C THR A 161 -2.09 3.28 -25.03
N ALA A 162 -1.06 4.05 -24.65
CA ALA A 162 -1.23 5.29 -23.91
C ALA A 162 -2.14 6.30 -24.63
N ALA A 163 -2.07 6.33 -25.96
CA ALA A 163 -2.91 7.20 -26.78
C ALA A 163 -4.38 6.73 -26.84
N GLU A 164 -4.64 5.43 -26.85
CA GLU A 164 -6.01 4.91 -26.81
C GLU A 164 -6.64 5.14 -25.44
N ALA A 165 -5.92 4.86 -24.36
CA ALA A 165 -6.40 5.09 -23.01
C ALA A 165 -6.70 6.58 -22.76
N ALA A 166 -5.80 7.48 -23.17
CA ALA A 166 -6.03 8.92 -23.01
C ALA A 166 -7.24 9.42 -23.83
N ARG A 167 -7.57 8.77 -24.96
CA ARG A 167 -8.75 9.11 -25.78
C ARG A 167 -10.07 8.69 -25.16
N THR A 168 -10.09 7.68 -24.28
CA THR A 168 -11.34 7.30 -23.60
C THR A 168 -11.79 8.40 -22.64
N GLY A 169 -10.84 9.12 -22.03
CA GLY A 169 -11.11 10.13 -21.00
C GLY A 169 -11.64 9.53 -19.68
N LEU A 170 -11.61 8.21 -19.55
CA LEU A 170 -12.11 7.45 -18.42
C LEU A 170 -10.96 6.78 -17.67
N THR A 171 -11.15 6.54 -16.38
CA THR A 171 -10.27 5.67 -15.58
C THR A 171 -10.39 4.21 -16.01
N ALA A 172 -9.43 3.36 -15.65
CA ALA A 172 -9.47 1.96 -16.04
C ALA A 172 -10.67 1.23 -15.40
N VAL A 173 -11.04 1.62 -14.18
CA VAL A 173 -12.23 1.09 -13.48
C VAL A 173 -13.50 1.46 -14.24
N GLU A 174 -13.65 2.71 -14.67
CA GLU A 174 -14.83 3.15 -15.45
C GLU A 174 -14.93 2.43 -16.80
N VAL A 175 -13.81 2.18 -17.47
CA VAL A 175 -13.80 1.37 -18.70
C VAL A 175 -14.24 -0.06 -18.39
N MET A 176 -13.68 -0.69 -17.36
CA MET A 176 -14.05 -2.06 -16.99
C MET A 176 -15.53 -2.19 -16.60
N THR A 177 -16.09 -1.23 -15.86
CA THR A 177 -17.51 -1.25 -15.48
C THR A 177 -18.43 -1.01 -16.65
N THR A 178 -18.07 -0.08 -17.55
CA THR A 178 -18.87 0.24 -18.75
C THR A 178 -18.91 -0.92 -19.74
N TRP A 179 -17.80 -1.67 -19.85
CA TRP A 179 -17.66 -2.79 -20.77
C TRP A 179 -18.00 -4.15 -20.15
N TRP A 180 -18.35 -4.17 -18.86
CA TRP A 180 -18.66 -5.40 -18.14
C TRP A 180 -19.80 -6.18 -18.81
N GLY A 181 -19.49 -7.41 -19.23
CA GLY A 181 -20.47 -8.31 -19.87
C GLY A 181 -20.82 -7.97 -21.33
N ALA A 182 -20.27 -6.89 -21.91
CA ALA A 182 -20.51 -6.53 -23.32
C ALA A 182 -19.65 -7.38 -24.27
N VAL A 183 -18.34 -7.46 -24.00
CA VAL A 183 -17.35 -8.27 -24.71
C VAL A 183 -16.28 -8.74 -23.72
N PRO A 184 -15.47 -9.77 -24.05
CA PRO A 184 -14.33 -10.15 -23.20
C PRO A 184 -13.35 -9.00 -22.98
N LEU A 185 -12.76 -8.92 -21.78
CA LEU A 185 -11.91 -7.81 -21.36
C LEU A 185 -10.70 -7.61 -22.29
N GLU A 186 -10.15 -8.70 -22.83
CA GLU A 186 -9.04 -8.70 -23.78
C GLU A 186 -9.37 -8.06 -25.14
N GLU A 187 -10.66 -7.88 -25.46
CA GLU A 187 -11.10 -7.25 -26.70
C GLU A 187 -11.50 -5.78 -26.53
N VAL A 188 -11.69 -5.33 -25.29
CA VAL A 188 -12.17 -3.98 -24.97
C VAL A 188 -11.28 -2.91 -25.62
N ALA A 189 -9.96 -3.09 -25.59
CA ALA A 189 -9.03 -2.17 -26.25
C ALA A 189 -9.27 -2.08 -27.76
N ALA A 190 -9.42 -3.22 -28.43
CA ALA A 190 -9.63 -3.28 -29.88
C ALA A 190 -10.96 -2.62 -30.30
N TRP A 191 -12.03 -2.87 -29.55
CA TRP A 191 -13.33 -2.25 -29.80
C TRP A 191 -13.32 -0.73 -29.53
N CYS A 192 -12.67 -0.29 -28.44
CA CYS A 192 -12.45 1.13 -28.17
C CYS A 192 -11.63 1.81 -29.27
N ALA A 193 -10.54 1.17 -29.73
CA ALA A 193 -9.68 1.67 -30.79
C ALA A 193 -10.41 1.80 -32.14
N ALA A 194 -11.36 0.89 -32.39
CA ALA A 194 -12.27 0.92 -33.54
C ALA A 194 -13.42 1.94 -33.39
N GLY A 195 -13.50 2.64 -32.25
CA GLY A 195 -14.49 3.69 -31.98
C GLY A 195 -15.88 3.17 -31.66
N PHE A 196 -16.03 1.92 -31.21
CA PHE A 196 -17.32 1.35 -30.85
C PHE A 196 -17.59 1.51 -29.36
N GLY A 197 -18.86 1.78 -29.02
CA GLY A 197 -19.34 1.66 -27.65
C GLY A 197 -19.65 0.21 -27.27
N PRO A 198 -19.89 -0.08 -25.98
CA PRO A 198 -20.10 -1.45 -25.48
C PRO A 198 -21.29 -2.15 -26.13
N ALA A 199 -22.42 -1.47 -26.29
CA ALA A 199 -23.63 -2.04 -26.89
C ALA A 199 -23.44 -2.38 -28.39
N GLU A 200 -22.78 -1.48 -29.14
CA GLU A 200 -22.50 -1.72 -30.56
C GLU A 200 -21.50 -2.86 -30.75
N ALA A 201 -20.46 -2.89 -29.92
CA ALA A 201 -19.46 -3.96 -29.94
C ALA A 201 -20.08 -5.33 -29.61
N ALA A 202 -20.98 -5.39 -28.62
CA ALA A 202 -21.71 -6.61 -28.29
C ALA A 202 -22.58 -7.10 -29.46
N ALA A 203 -23.28 -6.19 -30.15
CA ALA A 203 -24.09 -6.53 -31.31
C ALA A 203 -23.24 -7.04 -32.50
N GLN A 204 -22.12 -6.37 -32.79
CA GLN A 204 -21.19 -6.78 -33.85
C GLN A 204 -20.56 -8.14 -33.54
N ARG A 205 -20.14 -8.36 -32.28
CA ARG A 205 -19.58 -9.63 -31.82
C ARG A 205 -20.60 -10.76 -31.91
N ALA A 206 -21.87 -10.52 -31.54
CA ALA A 206 -22.94 -11.49 -31.68
C ALA A 206 -23.22 -11.87 -33.15
N ALA A 207 -22.95 -10.95 -34.09
CA ALA A 207 -22.99 -11.19 -35.52
C ALA A 207 -21.70 -11.87 -36.07
N GLY A 208 -20.74 -12.24 -35.21
CA GLY A 208 -19.48 -12.86 -35.61
C GLY A 208 -18.45 -11.90 -36.21
N VAL A 209 -18.63 -10.59 -36.05
CA VAL A 209 -17.72 -9.56 -36.55
C VAL A 209 -16.67 -9.25 -35.49
N THR A 210 -15.39 -9.28 -35.86
CA THR A 210 -14.28 -8.87 -35.00
C THR A 210 -14.09 -7.35 -35.03
N ALA A 211 -13.44 -6.79 -34.00
CA ALA A 211 -13.16 -5.36 -33.92
C ALA A 211 -12.43 -4.81 -35.17
N ASP A 212 -11.45 -5.55 -35.68
CA ASP A 212 -10.72 -5.19 -36.90
C ASP A 212 -11.61 -5.15 -38.13
N ARG A 213 -12.47 -6.16 -38.30
CA ARG A 213 -13.42 -6.20 -39.41
C ARG A 213 -14.45 -5.07 -39.30
N ALA A 214 -14.95 -4.81 -38.09
CA ALA A 214 -15.90 -3.73 -37.82
C ALA A 214 -15.28 -2.35 -38.12
N ARG A 215 -14.00 -2.15 -37.75
CA ARG A 215 -13.23 -0.95 -38.06
C ARG A 215 -13.13 -0.70 -39.57
N VAL A 216 -12.78 -1.73 -40.35
CA VAL A 216 -12.69 -1.63 -41.81
C VAL A 216 -14.05 -1.30 -42.42
N LEU A 217 -15.12 -1.98 -42.00
CA LEU A 217 -16.47 -1.71 -42.49
C LEU A 217 -16.91 -0.27 -42.20
N ARG A 218 -16.60 0.25 -41.01
CA ARG A 218 -16.91 1.63 -40.64
C ARG A 218 -16.14 2.65 -41.48
N ALA A 219 -14.88 2.38 -41.79
CA ALA A 219 -14.07 3.25 -42.66
C ALA A 219 -14.54 3.28 -44.13
N LEU A 220 -15.28 2.26 -44.58
CA LEU A 220 -15.86 2.18 -45.93
C LEU A 220 -17.25 2.82 -46.04
N LEU A 221 -17.94 3.01 -44.91
CA LEU A 221 -19.32 3.49 -44.85
C LEU A 221 -19.46 4.94 -44.33
N GLY A 222 -18.37 5.51 -43.80
CA GLY A 222 -18.28 6.93 -43.39
C GLY A 222 -17.56 7.77 -44.43
#